data_AF-A0A0N4Y8K9-F1
#
_entry.id   AF-A0A0N4Y8K9-F1
#
_cell.length_a   1.000
_cell.length_b   1.000
_cell.length_c   1.000
_cell.angle_alpha   90.00
_cell.angle_beta   90.00
_cell.angle_gamma   90.00
#
_symmetry.space_group_name_H-M   'P 1'
#
loop_
_entity.id
_entity.type
_entity.pdbx_description
1 polymer ?
#
loop_
_entity_poly.entity_id
_entity_poly.type
_entity_poly.pdbx_seq_one_letter_code
_entity_poly.pdbx_strand_id
1 'polypeptide(L)'
;MDHVTINELMDMEAQQRLGELREIRNDLAQMQRNIQEMMTQMNEIRKNTAEKESFAEELKKMKEFITSNSAPKVDEVTQEDLSKQIAELKDMIVHSSAMKSIQSCNTERMVIGLMKEITDMRSFVVKICASKTTKQSDAEHMIPGLAKDVADLKEWIQAMGSVSVEHRSSFEVTMANFMAEMGQIKDLMAKSITQSSLKVEARSTEMASELTADVKVFKVLNVEQPNARGARSADPGTNFIDADERRALGTKLLQELKEFIIENASAKSTRNAGCNTDPKNSRDVSTDAMGVTQLTPTKANASTITHTGLGMKNASTNTVEPLIKRRSSDGNGAEKVVPKPAEIRKPAEHPETPKNPEAKPQHCPKTKENIPVRKSPDELKSKKTERTDESRPEETEDRKRRRSEEEEIHQRKRKRVEDQRQKIKKMISVYKRFLDKQKFRRHYGSRGNERGVKCVFCGVHNDHYSDGCPEVRSAEKRRSLAASNKICLKCLHSTNGPHCQSKHRPCFYCEPFNSSEAEGHHPAFCVQPEHCESIRKKVQALQADLDSITTH
;
A
#
# COMPACT_ATOMS: atom_id res chain seq x y z
N MET A 1 3.47 39.84 45.58
CA MET A 1 2.74 38.69 44.99
C MET A 1 1.44 39.29 44.51
N ASP A 2 1.34 39.53 43.21
CA ASP A 2 0.18 40.20 42.65
C ASP A 2 -0.99 39.23 42.66
N HIS A 3 -2.07 39.62 43.33
CA HIS A 3 -3.28 38.82 43.40
C HIS A 3 -3.97 38.87 42.04
N VAL A 4 -3.86 37.79 41.28
CA VAL A 4 -4.70 37.56 40.10
C VAL A 4 -6.15 37.64 40.56
N THR A 5 -6.90 38.55 39.95
CA THR A 5 -8.30 38.78 40.31
C THR A 5 -9.15 37.61 39.81
N ILE A 6 -10.27 37.35 40.49
CA ILE A 6 -11.23 36.30 40.06
C ILE A 6 -11.65 36.51 38.60
N ASN A 7 -11.75 37.75 38.15
CA ASN A 7 -12.08 38.10 36.77
C ASN A 7 -11.02 37.63 35.77
N GLU A 8 -9.73 37.77 36.09
CA GLU A 8 -8.64 37.29 35.23
C GLU A 8 -8.63 35.75 35.13
N LEU A 9 -8.98 35.05 36.21
CA LEU A 9 -9.12 33.59 36.17
C LEU A 9 -10.30 33.14 35.30
N MET A 10 -11.45 33.83 35.39
CA MET A 10 -12.60 33.54 34.52
C MET A 10 -12.28 33.81 33.05
N ASP A 11 -11.57 34.90 32.75
CA ASP A 11 -11.16 35.23 31.37
C ASP A 11 -10.17 34.19 30.82
N MET A 12 -9.23 33.71 31.63
CA MET A 12 -8.32 32.64 31.25
C MET A 12 -9.07 31.32 30.97
N GLU A 13 -10.04 30.95 31.82
CA GLU A 13 -10.85 29.74 31.60
C GLU A 13 -11.73 29.89 30.34
N ALA A 14 -12.32 31.06 30.11
CA ALA A 14 -13.11 31.33 28.92
C ALA A 14 -12.24 31.23 27.64
N GLN A 15 -11.01 31.77 27.67
CA GLN A 15 -10.06 31.65 26.57
C GLN A 15 -9.64 30.20 26.32
N GLN A 16 -9.43 29.42 27.37
CA GLN A 16 -9.13 27.99 27.26
C GLN A 16 -10.28 27.24 26.58
N ARG A 17 -11.52 27.43 27.05
CA ARG A 17 -12.72 26.81 26.45
C ARG A 17 -12.92 27.22 24.99
N LEU A 18 -12.64 28.48 24.65
CA LEU A 18 -12.65 28.94 23.26
C LEU A 18 -11.57 28.27 22.40
N GLY A 19 -10.41 27.96 22.97
CA GLY A 19 -9.36 27.18 22.31
C GLY A 19 -9.84 25.76 22.00
N GLU A 20 -10.42 25.08 22.98
CA GLU A 20 -10.96 23.72 22.84
C GLU A 20 -12.09 23.67 21.80
N LEU A 21 -13.00 24.65 21.78
CA LEU A 21 -14.05 24.74 20.77
C LEU A 21 -13.52 24.95 19.35
N ARG A 22 -12.43 25.71 19.18
CA ARG A 22 -11.77 25.87 17.87
C ARG A 22 -11.15 24.55 17.40
N GLU A 23 -10.54 23.80 18.31
CA GLU A 23 -9.97 22.49 17.99
C GLU A 23 -11.06 21.50 17.55
N ILE A 24 -12.16 21.40 18.30
CA ILE A 24 -13.33 20.57 17.94
C ILE A 24 -13.90 20.97 16.58
N ARG A 25 -14.00 22.28 16.29
CA ARG A 25 -14.47 22.77 14.99
C ARG A 25 -13.55 22.34 13.84
N ASN A 26 -12.24 22.39 14.05
CA ASN A 26 -11.26 21.98 13.05
C ASN A 26 -11.32 20.46 12.80
N ASP A 27 -11.49 19.66 13.86
CA ASP A 27 -11.66 18.21 13.76
C ASP A 27 -12.94 17.85 13.00
N LEU A 28 -14.05 18.53 13.28
CA LEU A 28 -15.31 18.34 12.56
C LEU A 28 -15.17 18.69 11.07
N ALA A 29 -14.48 19.79 10.75
CA ALA A 29 -14.20 20.17 9.37
C ALA A 29 -13.31 19.14 8.65
N GLN A 30 -12.32 18.56 9.35
CA GLN A 30 -11.50 17.48 8.79
C GLN A 30 -12.30 16.21 8.56
N MET A 31 -13.19 15.84 9.50
CA MET A 31 -14.08 14.69 9.35
C MET A 31 -15.01 14.85 8.14
N GLN A 32 -15.56 16.05 7.92
CA GLN A 32 -16.37 16.36 6.75
C GLN A 32 -15.59 16.20 5.43
N ARG A 33 -14.33 16.65 5.38
CA ARG A 33 -13.46 16.43 4.21
C ARG A 33 -13.23 14.94 3.93
N ASN A 34 -12.95 14.16 4.98
CA ASN A 34 -12.75 12.71 4.85
C ASN A 34 -14.02 12.00 4.34
N ILE A 35 -15.21 12.41 4.81
CA ILE A 35 -16.49 11.86 4.33
C ILE A 35 -16.70 12.18 2.85
N GLN A 36 -16.41 13.42 2.41
CA GLN A 36 -16.51 13.80 1.00
C GLN A 36 -15.54 13.01 0.11
N GLU A 37 -14.31 12.80 0.56
CA GLU A 37 -13.33 11.98 -0.16
C GLU A 37 -13.81 10.52 -0.29
N MET A 38 -14.33 9.95 0.81
CA MET A 38 -14.91 8.60 0.82
C MET A 38 -16.10 8.47 -0.14
N MET A 39 -17.02 9.45 -0.16
CA MET A 39 -18.13 9.46 -1.11
C MET A 39 -17.66 9.52 -2.57
N THR A 40 -16.60 10.28 -2.84
CA THR A 40 -16.00 10.38 -4.17
C THR A 40 -15.42 9.04 -4.62
N GLN A 41 -14.68 8.36 -3.73
CA GLN A 41 -14.15 7.03 -3.99
C GLN A 41 -15.26 5.99 -4.21
N MET A 42 -16.34 6.04 -3.41
CA MET A 42 -17.49 5.15 -3.60
C MET A 42 -18.17 5.36 -4.96
N ASN A 43 -18.28 6.60 -5.42
CA ASN A 43 -18.85 6.90 -6.74
C ASN A 43 -17.96 6.38 -7.87
N GLU A 44 -16.64 6.48 -7.74
CA GLU A 44 -15.70 5.95 -8.72
C GLU A 44 -15.72 4.43 -8.79
N ILE A 45 -15.85 3.75 -7.64
CA ILE A 45 -16.08 2.29 -7.59
C ILE A 45 -17.38 1.92 -8.30
N ARG A 46 -18.49 2.64 -8.03
CA ARG A 46 -19.78 2.39 -8.70
C ARG A 46 -19.68 2.56 -10.22
N LYS A 47 -18.98 3.59 -10.69
CA LYS A 47 -18.73 3.82 -12.11
C LYS A 47 -17.96 2.65 -12.73
N ASN A 48 -16.89 2.19 -12.08
CA ASN A 48 -16.09 1.06 -12.56
C ASN A 48 -16.90 -0.25 -12.56
N THR A 49 -17.80 -0.44 -11.59
CA THR A 49 -18.69 -1.61 -11.58
C THR A 49 -19.69 -1.56 -12.72
N ALA A 50 -20.29 -0.40 -13.01
CA ALA A 50 -21.19 -0.24 -14.16
C ALA A 50 -20.46 -0.47 -15.51
N GLU A 51 -19.21 0.00 -15.64
CA GLU A 51 -18.38 -0.27 -16.82
C GLU A 51 -18.09 -1.78 -16.98
N LYS A 52 -17.84 -2.49 -15.88
CA LYS A 52 -17.66 -3.95 -15.88
C LYS A 52 -18.95 -4.70 -16.28
N GLU A 53 -20.10 -4.27 -15.78
CA GLU A 53 -21.40 -4.85 -16.15
C GLU A 53 -21.70 -4.61 -17.64
N SER A 54 -21.41 -3.41 -18.16
CA SER A 54 -21.52 -3.10 -19.58
C SER A 54 -20.64 -4.01 -20.44
N PHE A 55 -19.38 -4.22 -20.04
CA PHE A 55 -18.46 -5.11 -20.75
C PHE A 55 -18.91 -6.58 -20.68
N ALA A 56 -19.46 -7.02 -19.55
CA ALA A 56 -20.01 -8.36 -19.41
C ALA A 56 -21.20 -8.60 -20.35
N GLU A 57 -22.06 -7.59 -20.55
CA GLU A 57 -23.18 -7.66 -21.49
C GLU A 57 -22.70 -7.68 -22.96
N GLU A 58 -21.64 -6.96 -23.30
CA GLU A 58 -21.00 -7.05 -24.63
C GLU A 58 -20.41 -8.44 -24.88
N LEU A 59 -19.73 -9.02 -23.89
CA LEU A 59 -19.23 -10.40 -24.00
C LEU A 59 -20.37 -11.41 -24.17
N LYS A 60 -21.50 -11.20 -23.48
CA LYS A 60 -22.69 -12.03 -23.64
C LYS A 60 -23.27 -11.93 -25.06
N LYS A 61 -23.41 -10.71 -25.61
CA LYS A 61 -23.84 -10.50 -27.01
C LYS A 61 -22.89 -11.15 -28.01
N MET A 62 -21.58 -11.04 -27.78
CA MET A 62 -20.57 -11.67 -28.62
C MET A 62 -20.68 -13.21 -28.57
N LYS A 63 -20.90 -13.78 -27.39
CA LYS A 63 -21.14 -15.21 -27.22
C LYS A 63 -22.41 -15.66 -27.94
N GLU A 64 -23.51 -14.92 -27.79
CA GLU A 64 -24.78 -15.18 -28.48
C GLU A 64 -24.57 -15.16 -30.01
N PHE A 65 -23.90 -14.14 -30.54
CA PHE A 65 -23.56 -14.03 -31.96
C PHE A 65 -22.76 -15.24 -32.49
N ILE A 66 -21.76 -15.68 -31.73
CA ILE A 66 -20.98 -16.87 -32.10
C ILE A 66 -21.89 -18.10 -32.12
N THR A 67 -22.71 -18.30 -31.08
CA THR A 67 -23.61 -19.46 -31.00
C THR A 67 -24.73 -19.46 -32.05
N SER A 68 -25.23 -18.29 -32.46
CA SER A 68 -26.26 -18.16 -33.50
C SER A 68 -25.71 -18.40 -34.90
N ASN A 69 -24.42 -18.14 -35.13
CA ASN A 69 -23.77 -18.35 -36.43
C ASN A 69 -23.05 -19.70 -36.55
N SER A 70 -22.81 -20.41 -35.44
CA SER A 70 -22.14 -21.71 -35.44
C SER A 70 -23.08 -22.92 -35.58
N ALA A 71 -24.36 -22.71 -35.88
CA ALA A 71 -25.31 -23.77 -36.16
C ALA A 71 -25.50 -23.92 -37.68
N PRO A 72 -24.71 -24.75 -38.39
CA PRO A 72 -25.13 -25.20 -39.71
C PRO A 72 -26.40 -26.04 -39.54
N LYS A 73 -27.39 -25.81 -40.41
CA LYS A 73 -28.47 -26.77 -40.62
C LYS A 73 -27.81 -28.06 -41.09
N VAL A 74 -27.80 -29.06 -40.21
CA VAL A 74 -27.29 -30.41 -40.49
C VAL A 74 -28.33 -31.11 -41.35
N ASP A 75 -28.22 -30.90 -42.65
CA ASP A 75 -28.60 -31.91 -43.64
C ASP A 75 -27.36 -32.08 -44.53
N GLU A 76 -26.69 -33.23 -44.39
CA GLU A 76 -25.52 -33.68 -45.16
C GLU A 76 -24.25 -32.79 -45.09
N VAL A 77 -23.67 -32.64 -43.90
CA VAL A 77 -22.23 -32.32 -43.80
C VAL A 77 -21.49 -33.64 -43.63
N THR A 78 -20.69 -34.01 -44.62
CA THR A 78 -19.90 -35.24 -44.55
C THR A 78 -18.81 -35.12 -43.47
N GLN A 79 -18.42 -36.23 -42.85
CA GLN A 79 -17.34 -36.27 -41.86
C GLN A 79 -16.01 -35.70 -42.40
N GLU A 80 -15.87 -35.70 -43.72
CA GLU A 80 -14.74 -35.14 -44.45
C GLU A 80 -14.77 -33.61 -44.48
N ASP A 81 -15.95 -32.99 -44.66
CA ASP A 81 -16.14 -31.54 -44.58
C ASP A 81 -15.93 -31.02 -43.15
N LEU A 82 -16.36 -31.79 -42.14
CA LEU A 82 -16.11 -31.44 -40.74
C LEU A 82 -14.61 -31.52 -40.40
N SER A 83 -13.92 -32.55 -40.91
CA SER A 83 -12.47 -32.69 -40.73
C SER A 83 -11.69 -31.58 -41.43
N LYS A 84 -12.15 -31.13 -42.59
CA LYS A 84 -11.57 -30.01 -43.33
C LYS A 84 -11.78 -28.68 -42.60
N GLN A 85 -12.98 -28.42 -42.08
CA GLN A 85 -13.26 -27.21 -41.29
C GLN A 85 -12.48 -27.18 -39.98
N ILE A 86 -12.31 -28.33 -39.30
CA ILE A 86 -11.46 -28.46 -38.12
C ILE A 86 -9.98 -28.21 -38.47
N ALA A 87 -9.51 -28.66 -39.63
CA ALA A 87 -8.15 -28.40 -40.10
C ALA A 87 -7.93 -26.90 -40.41
N GLU A 88 -8.88 -26.24 -41.06
CA GLU A 88 -8.81 -24.80 -41.36
C GLU A 88 -8.89 -23.95 -40.08
N LEU A 89 -9.72 -24.34 -39.09
CA LEU A 89 -9.77 -23.67 -37.79
C LEU A 89 -8.46 -23.86 -37.00
N LYS A 90 -7.87 -25.06 -37.05
CA LYS A 90 -6.56 -25.33 -36.45
C LYS A 90 -5.47 -24.48 -37.12
N ASP A 91 -5.51 -24.35 -38.45
CA ASP A 91 -4.51 -23.58 -39.19
C ASP A 91 -4.64 -22.07 -38.91
N MET A 92 -5.87 -21.54 -38.80
CA MET A 92 -6.12 -20.16 -38.34
C MET A 92 -5.65 -19.91 -36.90
N ILE A 93 -5.89 -20.85 -35.97
CA ILE A 93 -5.45 -20.71 -34.58
C ILE A 93 -3.92 -20.70 -34.51
N VAL A 94 -3.25 -21.62 -35.23
CA VAL A 94 -1.79 -21.70 -35.35
C VAL A 94 -1.20 -20.48 -36.08
N HIS A 95 -1.94 -19.87 -37.00
CA HIS A 95 -1.49 -18.70 -37.75
C HIS A 95 -1.83 -17.35 -37.12
N SER A 96 -2.65 -17.32 -36.06
CA SER A 96 -2.93 -16.10 -35.32
C SER A 96 -1.63 -15.52 -34.75
N SER A 97 -1.44 -14.20 -34.91
CA SER A 97 -0.26 -13.48 -34.42
C SER A 97 -0.02 -13.66 -32.91
N ALA A 98 -1.06 -14.00 -32.15
CA ALA A 98 -0.99 -14.32 -30.74
C ALA A 98 -0.34 -15.70 -30.49
N MET A 99 -0.75 -16.75 -31.22
CA MET A 99 -0.16 -18.09 -31.07
C MET A 99 1.25 -18.18 -31.64
N LYS A 100 1.58 -17.50 -32.74
CA LYS A 100 2.98 -17.39 -33.22
C LYS A 100 3.89 -16.68 -32.22
N SER A 101 3.36 -15.70 -31.47
CA SER A 101 4.08 -15.06 -30.37
C SER A 101 4.26 -16.02 -29.18
N ILE A 102 3.23 -16.79 -28.81
CA ILE A 102 3.26 -17.79 -27.72
C ILE A 102 4.18 -18.98 -28.06
N GLN A 103 4.15 -19.48 -29.29
CA GLN A 103 4.98 -20.60 -29.76
C GLN A 103 6.46 -20.19 -29.94
N SER A 104 6.72 -18.89 -30.13
CA SER A 104 8.09 -18.32 -30.11
C SER A 104 8.62 -18.03 -28.70
N CYS A 105 7.77 -18.08 -27.68
CA CYS A 105 8.20 -18.00 -26.29
C CYS A 105 8.63 -19.39 -25.83
N ASN A 106 9.91 -19.51 -25.47
CA ASN A 106 10.48 -20.74 -24.91
C ASN A 106 9.56 -21.24 -23.78
N THR A 107 8.94 -22.41 -23.96
CA THR A 107 7.92 -23.00 -23.06
C THR A 107 8.42 -23.08 -21.62
N GLU A 108 9.73 -23.27 -21.46
CA GLU A 108 10.45 -23.24 -20.19
C GLU A 108 10.36 -21.88 -19.46
N ARG A 109 10.46 -20.74 -20.18
CA ARG A 109 10.31 -19.40 -19.58
C ARG A 109 8.88 -19.12 -19.16
N MET A 110 7.87 -19.64 -19.87
CA MET A 110 6.48 -19.50 -19.47
C MET A 110 6.18 -20.33 -18.22
N VAL A 111 6.69 -21.56 -18.14
CA VAL A 111 6.57 -22.40 -16.94
C VAL A 111 7.26 -21.74 -15.73
N ILE A 112 8.46 -21.18 -15.91
CA ILE A 112 9.16 -20.42 -14.85
C ILE A 112 8.37 -19.17 -14.44
N GLY A 113 7.78 -18.44 -15.39
CA GLY A 113 6.92 -17.27 -15.13
C GLY A 113 5.69 -17.64 -14.31
N LEU A 114 4.98 -18.70 -14.71
CA LEU A 114 3.81 -19.22 -14.01
C LEU A 114 4.15 -19.73 -12.61
N MET A 115 5.27 -20.45 -12.45
CA MET A 115 5.73 -20.90 -11.12
C MET A 115 6.04 -19.73 -10.19
N LYS A 116 6.61 -18.65 -10.72
CA LYS A 116 6.85 -17.41 -9.96
C LYS A 116 5.54 -16.76 -9.53
N GLU A 117 4.56 -16.69 -10.43
CA GLU A 117 3.25 -16.09 -10.15
C GLU A 117 2.46 -16.88 -9.10
N ILE A 118 2.51 -18.23 -9.16
CA ILE A 118 1.97 -19.10 -8.10
C ILE A 118 2.69 -18.86 -6.76
N THR A 119 4.01 -18.67 -6.77
CA THR A 119 4.79 -18.39 -5.57
C THR A 119 4.45 -17.01 -4.97
N ASP A 120 4.23 -16.01 -5.82
CA ASP A 120 3.83 -14.66 -5.41
C ASP A 120 2.39 -14.65 -4.85
N MET A 121 1.46 -15.39 -5.47
CA MET A 121 0.10 -15.61 -4.94
C MET A 121 0.14 -16.32 -3.58
N ARG A 122 0.98 -17.34 -3.40
CA ARG A 122 1.20 -18.00 -2.11
C ARG A 122 1.70 -17.02 -1.05
N SER A 123 2.69 -16.18 -1.37
CA SER A 123 3.20 -15.16 -0.44
C SER A 123 2.11 -14.15 -0.02
N PHE A 124 1.23 -13.79 -0.97
CA PHE A 124 0.12 -12.89 -0.73
C PHE A 124 -0.93 -13.51 0.21
N VAL A 125 -1.35 -14.74 -0.04
CA VAL A 125 -2.31 -15.47 0.81
C VAL A 125 -1.76 -15.64 2.23
N VAL A 126 -0.49 -16.04 2.39
CA VAL A 126 0.15 -16.17 3.72
C VAL A 126 0.18 -14.83 4.46
N LYS A 127 0.46 -13.72 3.77
CA LYS A 127 0.46 -12.37 4.38
C LYS A 127 -0.93 -11.94 4.83
N ILE A 128 -1.97 -12.23 4.05
CA ILE A 128 -3.36 -11.97 4.43
C ILE A 128 -3.70 -12.77 5.69
N CYS A 129 -3.39 -14.07 5.71
CA CYS A 129 -3.67 -14.96 6.84
C CYS A 129 -2.91 -14.57 8.11
N ALA A 130 -1.69 -14.02 7.98
CA ALA A 130 -0.90 -13.54 9.11
C ALA A 130 -1.37 -12.17 9.65
N SER A 131 -2.09 -11.39 8.85
CA SER A 131 -2.60 -10.08 9.27
C SER A 131 -3.83 -10.25 10.17
N LYS A 132 -3.73 -9.85 11.44
CA LYS A 132 -4.83 -9.92 12.45
C LYS A 132 -5.98 -8.93 12.18
N THR A 133 -6.15 -8.44 10.97
CA THR A 133 -7.11 -7.37 10.63
C THR A 133 -8.42 -7.93 10.11
N THR A 134 -9.51 -7.24 10.46
CA THR A 134 -10.93 -7.59 10.40
C THR A 134 -11.56 -7.83 9.01
N LYS A 135 -10.79 -8.13 7.96
CA LYS A 135 -11.30 -8.44 6.61
C LYS A 135 -11.23 -9.93 6.30
N GLN A 136 -11.74 -10.75 7.21
CA GLN A 136 -11.74 -12.21 7.10
C GLN A 136 -12.73 -12.71 6.03
N SER A 137 -13.80 -11.96 5.76
CA SER A 137 -14.81 -12.26 4.73
C SER A 137 -14.26 -12.26 3.30
N ASP A 138 -13.31 -11.39 2.99
CA ASP A 138 -12.79 -11.25 1.62
C ASP A 138 -11.89 -12.45 1.26
N ALA A 139 -11.21 -13.03 2.25
CA ALA A 139 -10.38 -14.22 2.04
C ALA A 139 -11.23 -15.49 1.80
N GLU A 140 -12.39 -15.61 2.46
CA GLU A 140 -13.31 -16.75 2.30
C GLU A 140 -13.86 -16.87 0.88
N HIS A 141 -14.07 -15.74 0.19
CA HIS A 141 -14.57 -15.73 -1.19
C HIS A 141 -13.48 -15.96 -2.25
N MET A 142 -12.22 -15.64 -1.95
CA MET A 142 -11.11 -15.79 -2.90
C MET A 142 -10.55 -17.22 -2.95
N ILE A 143 -10.55 -17.94 -1.83
CA ILE A 143 -9.95 -19.28 -1.72
C ILE A 143 -10.57 -20.31 -2.70
N PRO A 144 -11.90 -20.40 -2.89
CA PRO A 144 -12.49 -21.32 -3.87
C PRO A 144 -12.10 -20.99 -5.32
N GLY A 145 -12.00 -19.70 -5.67
CA GLY A 145 -11.57 -19.26 -7.00
C GLY A 145 -10.12 -19.64 -7.28
N LEU A 146 -9.22 -19.35 -6.34
CA LEU A 146 -7.81 -19.75 -6.41
C LEU A 146 -7.63 -21.26 -6.51
N ALA A 147 -8.41 -22.04 -5.75
CA ALA A 147 -8.35 -23.50 -5.82
C ALA A 147 -8.78 -24.04 -7.19
N LYS A 148 -9.77 -23.40 -7.83
CA LYS A 148 -10.23 -23.74 -9.17
C LYS A 148 -9.18 -23.37 -10.23
N ASP A 149 -8.66 -22.15 -10.19
CA ASP A 149 -7.64 -21.70 -11.16
C ASP A 149 -6.39 -22.60 -11.13
N VAL A 150 -6.04 -23.11 -9.95
CA VAL A 150 -4.96 -24.07 -9.74
C VAL A 150 -5.29 -25.46 -10.32
N ALA A 151 -6.53 -25.91 -10.20
CA ALA A 151 -6.98 -27.17 -10.80
C ALA A 151 -6.97 -27.08 -12.34
N ASP A 152 -7.48 -25.97 -12.90
CA ASP A 152 -7.51 -25.72 -14.35
C ASP A 152 -6.08 -25.66 -14.92
N LEU A 153 -5.13 -25.04 -14.20
CA LEU A 153 -3.73 -25.00 -14.59
C LEU A 153 -3.08 -26.40 -14.58
N LYS A 154 -3.44 -27.26 -13.62
CA LYS A 154 -2.95 -28.64 -13.54
C LYS A 154 -3.43 -29.47 -14.74
N GLU A 155 -4.70 -29.34 -15.13
CA GLU A 155 -5.25 -30.01 -16.30
C GLU A 155 -4.56 -29.54 -17.59
N TRP A 156 -4.32 -28.23 -17.72
CA TRP A 156 -3.61 -27.67 -18.86
C TRP A 156 -2.18 -28.19 -19.00
N ILE A 157 -1.43 -28.29 -17.90
CA ILE A 157 -0.07 -28.85 -17.89
C ILE A 157 -0.07 -30.34 -18.23
N GLN A 158 -1.06 -31.10 -17.74
CA GLN A 158 -1.21 -32.52 -18.10
C GLN A 158 -1.52 -32.71 -19.60
N ALA A 159 -2.28 -31.79 -20.20
CA ALA A 159 -2.58 -31.80 -21.63
C ALA A 159 -1.38 -31.45 -22.53
N MET A 160 -0.38 -30.72 -22.01
CA MET A 160 0.72 -30.19 -22.83
C MET A 160 1.75 -31.23 -23.32
N GLY A 161 1.77 -32.47 -22.81
CA GLY A 161 2.46 -33.65 -23.36
C GLY A 161 3.98 -33.60 -23.61
N SER A 162 4.60 -32.42 -23.62
CA SER A 162 5.94 -32.12 -24.16
C SER A 162 6.84 -31.41 -23.14
N VAL A 163 6.37 -31.20 -21.92
CA VAL A 163 7.19 -30.70 -20.81
C VAL A 163 8.14 -31.82 -20.36
N SER A 164 9.42 -31.50 -20.15
CA SER A 164 10.38 -32.52 -19.69
C SER A 164 9.93 -33.14 -18.38
N VAL A 165 10.21 -34.44 -18.22
CA VAL A 165 9.81 -35.24 -17.05
C VAL A 165 10.29 -34.59 -15.73
N GLU A 166 11.47 -33.95 -15.76
CA GLU A 166 12.05 -33.25 -14.60
C GLU A 166 11.24 -32.02 -14.19
N HIS A 167 10.83 -31.18 -15.15
CA HIS A 167 10.00 -30.00 -14.86
C HIS A 167 8.59 -30.38 -14.40
N ARG A 168 8.03 -31.46 -14.98
CA ARG A 168 6.74 -31.99 -14.56
C ARG A 168 6.78 -32.49 -13.11
N SER A 169 7.81 -33.26 -12.75
CA SER A 169 8.01 -33.75 -11.38
C SER A 169 8.19 -32.60 -10.38
N SER A 170 9.02 -31.61 -10.71
CA SER A 170 9.21 -30.42 -9.86
C SER A 170 7.92 -29.62 -9.65
N PHE A 171 7.12 -29.47 -10.71
CA PHE A 171 5.82 -28.81 -10.64
C PHE A 171 4.82 -29.62 -9.80
N GLU A 172 4.71 -30.93 -10.00
CA GLU A 172 3.81 -31.80 -9.24
C GLU A 172 4.12 -31.77 -7.73
N VAL A 173 5.40 -31.79 -7.35
CA VAL A 173 5.83 -31.65 -5.94
C VAL A 173 5.50 -30.26 -5.39
N THR A 174 5.77 -29.20 -6.16
CA THR A 174 5.46 -27.82 -5.74
C THR A 174 3.96 -27.61 -5.55
N MET A 175 3.15 -28.18 -6.45
CA MET A 175 1.71 -28.10 -6.42
C MET A 175 1.11 -28.90 -5.26
N ALA A 176 1.62 -30.10 -5.00
CA ALA A 176 1.20 -30.91 -3.85
C ALA A 176 1.47 -30.17 -2.53
N ASN A 177 2.63 -29.54 -2.40
CA ASN A 177 2.97 -28.72 -1.23
C ASN A 177 2.06 -27.50 -1.09
N PHE A 178 1.77 -26.80 -2.19
CA PHE A 178 0.85 -25.66 -2.18
C PHE A 178 -0.56 -26.07 -1.73
N MET A 179 -1.09 -27.18 -2.26
CA MET A 179 -2.42 -27.68 -1.89
C MET A 179 -2.49 -28.14 -0.42
N ALA A 180 -1.43 -28.77 0.09
CA ALA A 180 -1.33 -29.13 1.51
C ALA A 180 -1.35 -27.88 2.42
N GLU A 181 -0.65 -26.82 2.04
CA GLU A 181 -0.65 -25.56 2.78
C GLU A 181 -1.98 -24.83 2.72
N MET A 182 -2.65 -24.81 1.57
CA MET A 182 -4.01 -24.26 1.46
C MET A 182 -5.00 -25.02 2.34
N GLY A 183 -4.84 -26.34 2.48
CA GLY A 183 -5.57 -27.15 3.46
C GLY A 183 -5.33 -26.70 4.90
N GLN A 184 -4.07 -26.51 5.30
CA GLN A 184 -3.73 -26.01 6.65
C GLN A 184 -4.28 -24.60 6.92
N ILE A 185 -4.24 -23.71 5.92
CA ILE A 185 -4.80 -22.36 6.02
C ILE A 185 -6.31 -22.42 6.21
N LYS A 186 -7.01 -23.27 5.45
CA LYS A 186 -8.45 -23.50 5.59
C LYS A 186 -8.81 -23.96 7.02
N ASP A 187 -8.05 -24.91 7.58
CA ASP A 187 -8.26 -25.39 8.95
C ASP A 187 -7.99 -24.31 10.01
N LEU A 188 -6.96 -23.47 9.81
CA LEU A 188 -6.66 -22.35 10.69
C LEU A 188 -7.76 -21.27 10.64
N MET A 189 -8.29 -20.98 9.46
CA MET A 189 -9.43 -20.06 9.31
C MET A 189 -10.67 -20.61 10.01
N ALA A 190 -11.00 -21.89 9.82
CA ALA A 190 -12.13 -22.52 10.51
C ALA A 190 -12.01 -22.45 12.03
N LYS A 191 -10.80 -22.67 12.58
CA LYS A 191 -10.50 -22.50 14.02
C LYS A 191 -10.61 -21.05 14.49
N SER A 192 -10.18 -20.10 13.68
CA SER A 192 -10.27 -18.66 13.98
C SER A 192 -11.72 -18.17 13.99
N ILE A 193 -12.54 -18.64 13.06
CA ILE A 193 -13.97 -18.31 12.96
C ILE A 193 -14.71 -18.85 14.19
N THR A 194 -14.51 -20.12 14.54
CA THR A 194 -15.11 -20.73 15.74
C THR A 194 -14.69 -20.00 17.01
N GLN A 195 -13.41 -19.64 17.16
CA GLN A 195 -12.94 -18.88 18.32
C GLN A 195 -13.53 -17.45 18.36
N SER A 196 -13.71 -16.81 17.22
CA SER A 196 -14.30 -15.46 17.14
C SER A 196 -15.80 -15.49 17.44
N SER A 197 -16.51 -16.52 16.97
CA SER A 197 -17.93 -16.74 17.30
C SER A 197 -18.13 -16.90 18.80
N LEU A 198 -17.32 -17.74 19.46
CA LEU A 198 -17.36 -17.95 20.91
C LEU A 198 -17.10 -16.65 21.69
N LYS A 199 -16.18 -15.79 21.21
CA LYS A 199 -15.90 -14.49 21.84
C LYS A 199 -17.06 -13.50 21.69
N VAL A 200 -17.71 -13.48 20.52
CA VAL A 200 -18.88 -12.62 20.28
C VAL A 200 -20.06 -13.07 21.14
N GLU A 201 -20.28 -14.38 21.27
CA GLU A 201 -21.30 -14.93 22.18
C GLU A 201 -21.01 -14.57 23.63
N ALA A 202 -19.78 -14.77 24.11
CA ALA A 202 -19.40 -14.41 25.48
C ALA A 202 -19.61 -12.91 25.77
N ARG A 203 -19.22 -12.02 24.84
CA ARG A 203 -19.41 -10.57 25.00
C ARG A 203 -20.88 -10.17 24.92
N SER A 204 -21.67 -10.86 24.10
CA SER A 204 -23.12 -10.65 24.05
C SER A 204 -23.80 -11.05 25.35
N THR A 205 -23.35 -12.14 25.99
CA THR A 205 -23.87 -12.57 27.30
C THR A 205 -23.48 -11.61 28.43
N GLU A 206 -22.27 -11.05 28.38
CA GLU A 206 -21.79 -10.03 29.32
C GLU A 206 -22.59 -8.72 29.17
N MET A 207 -22.77 -8.24 27.94
CA MET A 207 -23.58 -7.03 27.69
C MET A 207 -25.05 -7.21 28.12
N ALA A 208 -25.62 -8.40 27.92
CA ALA A 208 -26.96 -8.72 28.38
C ALA A 208 -27.08 -8.73 29.91
N SER A 209 -26.05 -9.18 30.63
CA SER A 209 -26.04 -9.17 32.09
C SER A 209 -25.88 -7.75 32.67
N GLU A 210 -25.05 -6.91 32.04
CA GLU A 210 -24.90 -5.48 32.37
C GLU A 210 -26.22 -4.72 32.17
N LEU A 211 -26.85 -4.87 31.01
CA LEU A 211 -28.16 -4.25 30.74
C LEU A 211 -29.25 -4.71 31.74
N THR A 212 -29.20 -5.98 32.14
CA THR A 212 -30.15 -6.51 33.15
C THR A 212 -29.88 -5.91 34.53
N ALA A 213 -28.63 -5.63 34.89
CA ALA A 213 -28.27 -4.95 36.13
C ALA A 213 -28.74 -3.49 36.13
N ASP A 214 -28.54 -2.77 35.02
CA ASP A 214 -28.94 -1.37 34.90
C ASP A 214 -30.46 -1.19 34.94
N VAL A 215 -31.22 -2.10 34.31
CA VAL A 215 -32.69 -2.10 34.39
C VAL A 215 -33.18 -2.36 35.82
N LYS A 216 -32.47 -3.17 36.62
CA LYS A 216 -32.79 -3.38 38.03
C LYS A 216 -32.54 -2.12 38.86
N VAL A 217 -31.42 -1.42 38.62
CA VAL A 217 -31.11 -0.14 39.28
C VAL A 217 -32.16 0.93 38.94
N PHE A 218 -32.58 1.00 37.68
CA PHE A 218 -33.60 1.95 37.25
C PHE A 218 -34.98 1.68 37.87
N LYS A 219 -35.34 0.41 38.11
CA LYS A 219 -36.57 0.05 38.84
C LYS A 219 -36.54 0.46 40.30
N VAL A 220 -35.38 0.37 40.96
CA VAL A 220 -35.23 0.78 42.37
C VAL A 220 -35.35 2.30 42.51
N LEU A 221 -34.74 3.07 41.59
CA LEU A 221 -34.79 4.53 41.61
C LEU A 221 -36.17 5.12 41.27
N ASN A 222 -37.07 4.36 40.64
CA ASN A 222 -38.40 4.83 40.28
C ASN A 222 -39.48 4.56 41.35
N VAL A 223 -39.15 3.83 42.43
CA VAL A 223 -40.09 3.53 43.52
C VAL A 223 -40.03 4.58 44.64
N GLU A 224 -38.98 5.39 44.69
CA GLU A 224 -38.81 6.43 45.72
C GLU A 224 -38.76 7.84 45.10
N GLN A 225 -39.92 8.36 44.69
CA GLN A 225 -40.13 9.81 44.66
C GLN A 225 -41.27 10.20 45.60
N PRO A 226 -40.99 10.89 46.72
CA PRO A 226 -42.02 11.38 47.61
C PRO A 226 -42.76 12.55 46.98
N ASN A 227 -44.09 12.52 47.13
CA ASN A 227 -45.03 13.58 46.73
C ASN A 227 -44.62 14.96 47.29
N ALA A 228 -43.89 15.75 46.50
CA ALA A 228 -43.64 17.16 46.80
C ALA A 228 -44.70 18.03 46.12
N ARG A 229 -45.80 18.30 46.83
CA ARG A 229 -46.74 19.40 46.51
C ARG A 229 -46.17 20.70 47.08
N GLY A 230 -45.81 21.67 46.24
CA GLY A 230 -45.39 22.99 46.75
C GLY A 230 -44.91 24.02 45.72
N ALA A 231 -45.89 24.73 45.12
CA ALA A 231 -45.89 26.17 44.82
C ALA A 231 -44.87 26.87 43.86
N ARG A 232 -45.42 27.28 42.70
CA ARG A 232 -45.58 28.65 42.12
C ARG A 232 -44.43 29.41 41.39
N SER A 233 -44.90 30.11 40.33
CA SER A 233 -44.31 31.10 39.40
C SER A 233 -43.32 30.55 38.38
N ALA A 234 -43.70 30.16 37.14
CA ALA A 234 -44.40 30.83 36.03
C ALA A 234 -43.53 31.86 35.29
N ASP A 235 -42.75 31.36 34.33
CA ASP A 235 -42.14 32.12 33.24
C ASP A 235 -42.64 31.51 31.91
N PRO A 236 -43.42 32.24 31.07
CA PRO A 236 -44.08 31.66 29.91
C PRO A 236 -43.21 31.80 28.66
N GLY A 237 -42.36 30.79 28.38
CA GLY A 237 -41.54 30.83 27.17
C GLY A 237 -40.96 29.51 26.66
N THR A 238 -41.09 28.41 27.40
CA THR A 238 -40.50 27.12 26.98
C THR A 238 -41.57 26.04 26.95
N ASN A 239 -41.81 25.49 25.76
CA ASN A 239 -42.63 24.30 25.55
C ASN A 239 -41.98 23.11 26.28
N PHE A 240 -42.29 22.96 27.57
CA PHE A 240 -41.95 21.76 28.32
C PHE A 240 -42.92 20.66 27.92
N ILE A 241 -42.39 19.62 27.29
CA ILE A 241 -43.09 18.35 27.09
C ILE A 241 -43.58 17.87 28.46
N ASP A 242 -44.89 17.65 28.57
CA ASP A 242 -45.54 17.22 29.81
C ASP A 242 -44.89 15.94 30.33
N ALA A 243 -44.88 15.76 31.66
CA ALA A 243 -44.25 14.60 32.30
C ALA A 243 -44.84 13.28 31.78
N ASP A 244 -46.14 13.27 31.46
CA ASP A 244 -46.82 12.11 30.88
C ASP A 244 -46.44 11.88 29.41
N GLU A 245 -46.19 12.94 28.64
CA GLU A 245 -45.72 12.85 27.26
C GLU A 245 -44.25 12.39 27.19
N ARG A 246 -43.41 12.80 28.14
CA ARG A 246 -42.06 12.24 28.34
C ARG A 246 -42.09 10.77 28.73
N ARG A 247 -43.03 10.37 29.61
CA ARG A 247 -43.20 8.96 30.02
C ARG A 247 -43.67 8.11 28.84
N ALA A 248 -44.60 8.62 28.02
CA ALA A 248 -45.09 7.95 26.81
C ALA A 248 -44.00 7.83 25.72
N LEU A 249 -43.16 8.87 25.54
CA LEU A 249 -42.00 8.79 24.65
C LEU A 249 -40.97 7.77 25.13
N GLY A 250 -40.71 7.72 26.44
CA GLY A 250 -39.79 6.74 27.03
C GLY A 250 -40.26 5.30 26.86
N THR A 251 -41.54 5.02 27.05
CA THR A 251 -42.10 3.67 26.85
C THR A 251 -42.12 3.28 25.37
N LYS A 252 -42.41 4.21 24.47
CA LYS A 252 -42.37 4.00 23.02
C LYS A 252 -40.95 3.67 22.53
N LEU A 253 -39.94 4.43 22.97
CA LEU A 253 -38.53 4.17 22.64
C LEU A 253 -38.05 2.80 23.15
N LEU A 254 -38.46 2.41 24.37
CA LEU A 254 -38.13 1.09 24.91
C LEU A 254 -38.80 -0.04 24.14
N GLN A 255 -40.01 0.19 23.61
CA GLN A 255 -40.73 -0.79 22.80
C GLN A 255 -40.09 -0.94 21.40
N GLU A 256 -39.76 0.17 20.74
CA GLU A 256 -39.05 0.17 19.45
C GLU A 256 -37.67 -0.50 19.56
N LEU A 257 -36.95 -0.26 20.66
CA LEU A 257 -35.67 -0.91 20.92
C LEU A 257 -35.81 -2.43 21.11
N LYS A 258 -36.87 -2.88 21.80
CA LYS A 258 -37.17 -4.32 21.96
C LYS A 258 -37.50 -4.98 20.63
N GLU A 259 -38.34 -4.35 19.82
CA GLU A 259 -38.73 -4.85 18.50
C GLU A 259 -37.51 -4.94 17.57
N PHE A 260 -36.64 -3.93 17.58
CA PHE A 260 -35.38 -3.95 16.84
C PHE A 260 -34.45 -5.09 17.26
N ILE A 261 -34.34 -5.39 18.57
CA ILE A 261 -33.52 -6.51 19.07
C ILE A 261 -34.11 -7.85 18.63
N ILE A 262 -35.43 -8.01 18.71
CA ILE A 262 -36.14 -9.25 18.28
C ILE A 262 -35.98 -9.46 16.77
N GLU A 263 -36.16 -8.42 15.97
CA GLU A 263 -36.04 -8.48 14.51
C GLU A 263 -34.62 -8.88 14.08
N ASN A 264 -33.59 -8.31 14.71
CA ASN A 264 -32.21 -8.66 14.45
C ASN A 264 -31.82 -10.07 14.94
N ALA A 265 -32.43 -10.54 16.03
CA ALA A 265 -32.24 -11.92 16.50
C ALA A 265 -32.89 -12.94 15.54
N SER A 266 -34.10 -12.67 15.05
CA SER A 266 -34.81 -13.51 14.07
C SER A 266 -34.16 -13.51 12.69
N ALA A 267 -33.61 -12.37 12.24
CA ALA A 267 -32.83 -12.28 11.00
C ALA A 267 -31.52 -13.10 11.03
N LYS A 268 -30.98 -13.36 12.24
CA LYS A 268 -29.82 -14.24 12.45
C LYS A 268 -30.19 -15.72 12.44
N SER A 269 -31.37 -16.08 12.99
CA SER A 269 -31.86 -17.46 13.02
C SER A 269 -32.22 -17.99 11.63
N THR A 270 -32.86 -17.16 10.79
CA THR A 270 -33.25 -17.53 9.42
C THR A 270 -32.08 -17.71 8.47
N ARG A 271 -30.93 -17.06 8.71
CA ARG A 271 -29.70 -17.27 7.92
C ARG A 271 -28.99 -18.60 8.20
N ASN A 272 -29.22 -19.20 9.37
CA ASN A 272 -28.61 -20.50 9.71
C ASN A 272 -29.48 -21.71 9.36
N ALA A 273 -30.76 -21.52 9.06
CA ALA A 273 -31.68 -22.61 8.73
C ALA A 273 -31.72 -22.98 7.22
N GLY A 274 -31.00 -22.25 6.36
CA GLY A 274 -31.08 -22.39 4.89
C GLY A 274 -30.10 -23.38 4.24
N CYS A 275 -29.19 -24.00 4.99
CA CYS A 275 -28.22 -24.95 4.46
C CYS A 275 -28.37 -26.32 5.13
N ASN A 276 -29.41 -27.07 4.78
CA ASN A 276 -29.43 -28.54 4.78
C ASN A 276 -30.83 -29.05 4.42
N THR A 277 -31.07 -29.28 3.13
CA THR A 277 -31.86 -30.42 2.64
C THR A 277 -31.68 -30.53 1.13
N ASP A 278 -30.86 -31.49 0.69
CA ASP A 278 -31.01 -32.11 -0.64
C ASP A 278 -31.72 -33.47 -0.45
N PRO A 279 -32.76 -33.78 -1.23
CA PRO A 279 -33.44 -35.07 -1.14
C PRO A 279 -33.00 -36.04 -2.26
N LYS A 280 -32.95 -37.33 -1.89
CA LYS A 280 -32.94 -38.54 -2.74
C LYS A 280 -31.60 -38.95 -3.36
N ASN A 281 -31.02 -40.04 -2.85
CA ASN A 281 -31.11 -41.32 -3.56
C ASN A 281 -30.81 -42.51 -2.63
N SER A 282 -31.85 -43.28 -2.35
CA SER A 282 -31.80 -44.62 -1.79
C SER A 282 -31.51 -45.64 -2.89
N ARG A 283 -30.49 -46.49 -2.70
CA ARG A 283 -30.54 -47.89 -3.16
C ARG A 283 -29.53 -48.71 -2.36
N ASP A 284 -30.11 -49.63 -1.59
CA ASP A 284 -29.47 -50.78 -0.95
C ASP A 284 -28.71 -51.63 -1.98
N VAL A 285 -27.63 -52.29 -1.57
CA VAL A 285 -27.52 -53.76 -1.47
C VAL A 285 -26.29 -54.13 -0.63
N SER A 286 -26.52 -55.14 0.20
CA SER A 286 -25.73 -55.75 1.26
C SER A 286 -24.53 -56.59 0.79
N THR A 287 -23.48 -56.60 1.62
CA THR A 287 -22.60 -57.71 2.07
C THR A 287 -22.24 -58.87 1.11
N ASP A 288 -20.95 -59.13 0.85
CA ASP A 288 -20.13 -60.10 1.62
C ASP A 288 -18.80 -60.52 0.94
N ALA A 289 -17.84 -60.88 1.81
CA ALA A 289 -16.82 -61.93 1.70
C ALA A 289 -15.57 -61.82 0.76
N MET A 290 -14.42 -61.71 1.44
CA MET A 290 -13.23 -62.61 1.46
C MET A 290 -12.42 -62.99 0.19
N GLY A 291 -11.08 -62.98 0.39
CA GLY A 291 -10.08 -63.85 -0.28
C GLY A 291 -9.09 -63.09 -1.16
N VAL A 292 -7.90 -62.68 -0.69
CA VAL A 292 -6.65 -63.46 -0.57
C VAL A 292 -6.44 -64.48 -1.70
N THR A 293 -5.56 -64.19 -2.66
CA THR A 293 -4.42 -65.08 -3.00
C THR A 293 -3.40 -64.40 -3.93
N GLN A 294 -2.14 -64.67 -3.63
CA GLN A 294 -0.92 -64.40 -4.41
C GLN A 294 -0.93 -65.17 -5.74
N LEU A 295 -0.20 -64.70 -6.75
CA LEU A 295 0.61 -65.56 -7.62
C LEU A 295 1.74 -64.75 -8.29
N THR A 296 2.79 -65.50 -8.64
CA THR A 296 4.21 -65.20 -8.83
C THR A 296 4.61 -64.81 -10.27
N PRO A 297 5.90 -64.48 -10.53
CA PRO A 297 6.36 -63.83 -11.75
C PRO A 297 7.01 -64.80 -12.77
N THR A 298 7.08 -64.38 -14.03
CA THR A 298 7.96 -65.00 -15.04
C THR A 298 8.67 -63.98 -15.93
N LYS A 299 9.87 -64.39 -16.32
CA LYS A 299 11.02 -63.70 -16.93
C LYS A 299 10.91 -63.47 -18.44
N ALA A 300 11.97 -62.81 -18.97
CA ALA A 300 12.58 -62.89 -20.31
C ALA A 300 12.15 -61.76 -21.28
N ASN A 301 12.98 -61.08 -22.07
CA ASN A 301 14.36 -61.20 -22.56
C ASN A 301 14.87 -59.79 -22.98
N ALA A 302 16.10 -59.40 -22.64
CA ALA A 302 17.27 -59.28 -23.55
C ALA A 302 17.04 -58.59 -24.91
N SER A 303 17.72 -57.45 -25.14
CA SER A 303 18.80 -57.37 -26.14
C SER A 303 19.51 -56.02 -26.16
N THR A 304 20.83 -56.13 -26.19
CA THR A 304 21.91 -55.14 -26.28
C THR A 304 22.08 -54.65 -27.71
N ILE A 305 22.26 -53.34 -27.94
CA ILE A 305 23.04 -52.82 -29.08
C ILE A 305 23.89 -51.63 -28.61
N THR A 306 25.21 -51.83 -28.69
CA THR A 306 26.29 -50.85 -28.56
C THR A 306 26.51 -50.11 -29.88
N HIS A 307 26.77 -48.80 -29.85
CA HIS A 307 27.62 -48.15 -30.86
C HIS A 307 28.44 -47.01 -30.26
N THR A 308 29.75 -47.16 -30.41
CA THR A 308 30.83 -46.20 -30.19
C THR A 308 30.89 -45.17 -31.33
N GLY A 309 31.34 -43.95 -31.04
CA GLY A 309 31.57 -42.92 -32.07
C GLY A 309 32.31 -41.69 -31.52
N LEU A 310 33.63 -41.72 -31.63
CA LEU A 310 34.58 -40.62 -31.41
C LEU A 310 34.45 -39.52 -32.49
N GLY A 311 34.84 -38.28 -32.17
CA GLY A 311 35.59 -37.46 -33.14
C GLY A 311 35.35 -35.95 -33.22
N MET A 312 36.37 -35.20 -32.78
CA MET A 312 36.93 -33.95 -33.39
C MET A 312 36.06 -32.67 -33.36
N LYS A 313 36.34 -31.69 -32.48
CA LYS A 313 37.32 -30.58 -32.63
C LYS A 313 37.41 -30.00 -34.05
N ASN A 314 36.95 -28.77 -34.23
CA ASN A 314 37.62 -27.75 -35.05
C ASN A 314 37.21 -26.34 -34.60
N ALA A 315 38.21 -25.61 -34.08
CA ALA A 315 38.21 -24.17 -33.96
C ALA A 315 38.74 -23.59 -35.27
N SER A 316 38.12 -22.54 -35.80
CA SER A 316 38.73 -21.71 -36.84
C SER A 316 38.37 -20.26 -36.60
N THR A 317 39.40 -19.52 -36.22
CA THR A 317 39.49 -18.08 -36.12
C THR A 317 39.85 -17.54 -37.51
N ASN A 318 39.11 -16.54 -38.00
CA ASN A 318 39.57 -15.72 -39.12
C ASN A 318 39.22 -14.26 -38.85
N THR A 319 40.21 -13.58 -38.28
CA THR A 319 40.39 -12.14 -38.23
C THR A 319 40.84 -11.67 -39.61
N VAL A 320 40.15 -10.69 -40.20
CA VAL A 320 40.62 -9.98 -41.39
C VAL A 320 40.51 -8.48 -41.11
N GLU A 321 41.67 -7.85 -40.88
CA GLU A 321 41.89 -6.41 -41.09
C GLU A 321 41.80 -6.09 -42.59
N PRO A 322 41.54 -4.83 -42.95
CA PRO A 322 42.60 -4.16 -43.70
C PRO A 322 42.88 -2.71 -43.29
N LEU A 323 44.19 -2.45 -43.21
CA LEU A 323 44.85 -1.15 -43.23
C LEU A 323 44.62 -0.38 -44.55
N ILE A 324 44.37 0.92 -44.40
CA ILE A 324 44.96 2.07 -45.12
C ILE A 324 44.74 2.18 -46.65
N LYS A 325 44.04 3.25 -47.08
CA LYS A 325 44.65 4.30 -47.92
C LYS A 325 43.87 5.62 -47.97
N ARG A 326 44.66 6.67 -47.86
CA ARG A 326 44.35 8.11 -47.91
C ARG A 326 43.74 8.51 -49.25
N ARG A 327 42.80 9.46 -49.25
CA ARG A 327 42.66 10.46 -50.30
C ARG A 327 42.40 11.83 -49.68
N SER A 328 43.41 12.68 -49.82
CA SER A 328 43.32 14.13 -49.80
C SER A 328 42.61 14.57 -51.08
N SER A 329 41.65 15.49 -50.98
CA SER A 329 41.26 16.33 -52.11
C SER A 329 40.82 17.67 -51.57
N ASP A 330 41.55 18.68 -52.02
CA ASP A 330 41.37 20.09 -51.79
C ASP A 330 40.04 20.63 -52.32
N GLY A 331 39.63 21.75 -51.73
CA GLY A 331 39.08 22.90 -52.46
C GLY A 331 37.65 22.78 -52.97
N ASN A 332 36.72 23.48 -52.30
CA ASN A 332 35.99 24.56 -52.97
C ASN A 332 35.31 25.48 -51.96
N GLY A 333 35.58 26.77 -52.13
CA GLY A 333 35.05 27.86 -51.33
C GLY A 333 33.55 28.08 -51.58
N ALA A 334 32.85 28.39 -50.50
CA ALA A 334 31.60 29.11 -50.54
C ALA A 334 31.63 30.10 -49.37
N GLU A 335 31.97 31.33 -49.73
CA GLU A 335 31.90 32.54 -48.93
C GLU A 335 30.47 32.70 -48.39
N LYS A 336 30.29 32.42 -47.10
CA LYS A 336 29.06 32.77 -46.38
C LYS A 336 29.39 33.85 -45.35
N VAL A 337 28.89 35.04 -45.68
CA VAL A 337 28.75 36.24 -44.88
C VAL A 337 28.35 35.88 -43.44
N VAL A 338 29.29 36.11 -42.52
CA VAL A 338 29.07 36.04 -41.07
C VAL A 338 28.41 37.34 -40.62
N PRO A 339 27.23 37.32 -39.98
CA PRO A 339 26.72 38.51 -39.33
C PRO A 339 27.55 38.82 -38.08
N LYS A 340 28.08 40.04 -38.08
CA LYS A 340 28.79 40.73 -37.00
C LYS A 340 28.09 40.54 -35.64
N PRO A 341 28.75 40.05 -34.59
CA PRO A 341 28.16 40.01 -33.25
C PRO A 341 27.99 41.43 -32.72
N ALA A 342 26.79 41.76 -32.28
CA ALA A 342 26.49 42.99 -31.56
C ALA A 342 27.36 43.08 -30.30
N GLU A 343 27.92 44.27 -30.06
CA GLU A 343 28.63 44.64 -28.84
C GLU A 343 27.78 44.33 -27.61
N ILE A 344 28.20 43.33 -26.86
CA ILE A 344 27.74 43.11 -25.49
C ILE A 344 28.37 44.22 -24.65
N ARG A 345 27.57 45.24 -24.33
CA ARG A 345 27.86 46.22 -23.28
C ARG A 345 28.20 45.47 -21.99
N LYS A 346 29.39 45.75 -21.46
CA LYS A 346 29.82 45.35 -20.10
C LYS A 346 28.77 45.81 -19.08
N PRO A 347 28.20 44.91 -18.25
CA PRO A 347 27.49 45.34 -17.05
C PRO A 347 28.49 45.92 -16.06
N ALA A 348 28.10 47.04 -15.48
CA ALA A 348 28.83 47.77 -14.48
C ALA A 348 29.17 46.90 -13.25
N GLU A 349 30.29 47.30 -12.66
CA GLU A 349 30.88 46.92 -11.38
C GLU A 349 29.84 46.53 -10.31
N HIS A 350 30.05 45.34 -9.73
CA HIS A 350 29.44 44.95 -8.48
C HIS A 350 29.89 45.89 -7.35
N PRO A 351 28.99 46.33 -6.45
CA PRO A 351 29.39 47.00 -5.23
C PRO A 351 30.12 46.02 -4.32
N GLU A 352 31.17 46.54 -3.72
CA GLU A 352 32.09 45.92 -2.78
C GLU A 352 31.36 45.08 -1.72
N THR A 353 31.76 43.82 -1.62
CA THR A 353 31.51 42.99 -0.44
C THR A 353 32.26 43.59 0.75
N PRO A 354 31.60 43.84 1.91
CA PRO A 354 32.31 44.27 3.09
C PRO A 354 33.23 43.15 3.56
N LYS A 355 34.53 43.47 3.59
CA LYS A 355 35.59 42.69 4.22
C LYS A 355 35.16 42.34 5.64
N ASN A 356 34.95 41.06 5.91
CA ASN A 356 34.80 40.49 7.24
C ASN A 356 36.18 40.53 7.93
N PRO A 357 36.41 41.35 8.97
CA PRO A 357 37.66 41.30 9.70
C PRO A 357 37.68 40.08 10.61
N GLU A 358 38.74 39.30 10.49
CA GLU A 358 39.16 38.25 11.41
C GLU A 358 39.06 38.74 12.87
N ALA A 359 38.04 38.27 13.58
CA ALA A 359 37.95 38.40 15.02
C ALA A 359 38.91 37.38 15.65
N LYS A 360 40.09 37.88 16.07
CA LYS A 360 40.94 37.22 17.06
C LYS A 360 40.12 36.87 18.31
N PRO A 361 40.44 35.76 19.01
CA PRO A 361 39.75 35.40 20.24
C PRO A 361 40.10 36.41 21.33
N GLN A 362 39.19 37.37 21.56
CA GLN A 362 39.25 38.24 22.72
C GLN A 362 38.90 37.43 23.97
N HIS A 363 39.95 37.18 24.74
CA HIS A 363 40.01 37.19 26.18
C HIS A 363 38.68 37.55 26.87
N CYS A 364 38.04 36.54 27.47
CA CYS A 364 36.93 36.72 28.39
C CYS A 364 37.42 37.51 29.62
N PRO A 365 36.89 38.72 29.91
CA PRO A 365 37.18 39.38 31.17
C PRO A 365 36.49 38.56 32.27
N LYS A 366 37.29 38.11 33.23
CA LYS A 366 36.83 37.48 34.47
C LYS A 366 35.93 38.47 35.23
N THR A 367 34.63 38.47 34.93
CA THR A 367 33.62 38.98 35.84
C THR A 367 33.62 38.04 37.04
N LYS A 368 34.15 38.57 38.15
CA LYS A 368 34.00 38.01 39.49
C LYS A 368 32.52 38.08 39.85
N GLU A 369 31.72 37.16 39.33
CA GLU A 369 30.40 36.91 39.89
C GLU A 369 30.56 36.18 41.21
N ASN A 370 29.96 36.77 42.23
CA ASN A 370 29.85 36.27 43.58
C ASN A 370 29.35 34.83 43.57
N ILE A 371 30.25 33.88 43.81
CA ILE A 371 29.92 32.55 44.30
C ILE A 371 29.30 32.76 45.68
N PRO A 372 28.03 32.38 45.91
CA PRO A 372 27.50 32.31 47.27
C PRO A 372 28.34 31.27 48.01
N VAL A 373 29.09 31.75 48.99
CA VAL A 373 29.84 30.93 49.95
C VAL A 373 28.91 29.80 50.42
N ARG A 374 29.25 28.57 50.05
CA ARG A 374 28.72 27.35 50.68
C ARG A 374 28.98 27.49 52.18
N LYS A 375 27.94 27.86 52.92
CA LYS A 375 27.94 27.75 54.37
C LYS A 375 28.14 26.26 54.70
N SER A 376 29.08 26.02 55.58
CA SER A 376 29.44 24.70 56.10
C SER A 376 28.21 23.98 56.68
N PRO A 377 28.12 22.65 56.56
CA PRO A 377 26.96 21.87 57.03
C PRO A 377 26.77 21.77 58.55
N ASP A 378 27.56 22.45 59.39
CA ASP A 378 27.72 22.04 60.80
C ASP A 378 27.07 22.93 61.87
N GLU A 379 26.33 23.98 61.54
CA GLU A 379 25.74 24.88 62.57
C GLU A 379 24.26 25.23 62.36
N LEU A 380 23.41 24.22 62.21
CA LEU A 380 21.97 24.35 62.47
C LEU A 380 21.48 23.24 63.41
N LYS A 381 22.19 23.09 64.54
CA LYS A 381 21.58 22.57 65.77
C LYS A 381 20.72 23.67 66.38
N SER A 382 19.56 23.28 66.91
CA SER A 382 18.73 24.02 67.88
C SER A 382 17.76 25.09 67.36
N LYS A 383 16.71 24.67 66.66
CA LYS A 383 15.35 25.14 66.98
C LYS A 383 14.29 24.10 66.64
N LYS A 384 14.22 23.08 67.50
CA LYS A 384 13.12 22.12 67.58
C LYS A 384 11.87 22.88 68.08
N THR A 385 11.17 23.56 67.18
CA THR A 385 9.77 23.91 67.44
C THR A 385 8.97 22.62 67.31
N GLU A 386 8.71 22.00 68.46
CA GLU A 386 7.58 21.08 68.64
C GLU A 386 6.30 21.82 68.25
N ARG A 387 5.97 21.74 66.95
CA ARG A 387 4.60 21.89 66.49
C ARG A 387 4.02 20.49 66.54
N THR A 388 3.20 20.26 67.55
CA THR A 388 2.29 19.13 67.68
C THR A 388 1.51 18.97 66.38
N ASP A 389 1.85 17.92 65.66
CA ASP A 389 1.32 17.51 64.35
C ASP A 389 0.03 16.71 64.57
N GLU A 390 -0.97 17.35 65.17
CA GLU A 390 -2.29 16.77 65.47
C GLU A 390 -3.38 17.54 64.71
N SER A 391 -3.38 17.40 63.39
CA SER A 391 -4.60 17.50 62.54
C SER A 391 -4.19 17.44 61.08
N ARG A 392 -3.61 16.31 60.66
CA ARG A 392 -3.54 15.97 59.23
C ARG A 392 -4.98 15.63 58.81
N PRO A 393 -5.66 16.48 58.01
CA PRO A 393 -7.03 16.19 57.59
C PRO A 393 -7.02 14.85 56.84
N GLU A 394 -7.88 13.93 57.28
CA GLU A 394 -8.12 12.67 56.61
C GLU A 394 -8.36 12.94 55.12
N GLU A 395 -7.56 12.30 54.29
CA GLU A 395 -7.65 12.46 52.85
C GLU A 395 -8.94 11.78 52.38
N THR A 396 -9.99 12.58 52.21
CA THR A 396 -11.33 12.11 51.82
C THR A 396 -11.25 11.25 50.57
N GLU A 397 -12.01 10.15 50.51
CA GLU A 397 -12.05 9.24 49.35
C GLU A 397 -12.29 9.95 48.01
N ASP A 398 -13.04 11.06 48.00
CA ASP A 398 -13.25 11.90 46.82
C ASP A 398 -11.93 12.47 46.25
N ARG A 399 -10.98 12.84 47.13
CA ARG A 399 -9.67 13.34 46.71
C ARG A 399 -8.80 12.25 46.10
N LYS A 400 -8.89 11.02 46.61
CA LYS A 400 -8.20 9.86 46.03
C LYS A 400 -8.77 9.52 44.65
N ARG A 401 -10.09 9.57 44.50
CA ARG A 401 -10.77 9.37 43.21
C ARG A 401 -10.35 10.40 42.17
N ARG A 402 -10.36 11.69 42.51
CA ARG A 402 -9.91 12.77 41.60
C ARG A 402 -8.46 12.59 41.15
N ARG A 403 -7.55 12.24 42.06
CA ARG A 403 -6.15 11.95 41.70
C ARG A 403 -6.04 10.76 40.74
N SER A 404 -6.80 9.69 40.97
CA SER A 404 -6.82 8.53 40.08
C SER A 404 -7.34 8.88 38.67
N GLU A 405 -8.38 9.70 38.58
CA GLU A 405 -8.95 10.16 37.31
C GLU A 405 -7.97 11.09 36.56
N GLU A 406 -7.33 12.03 37.26
CA GLU A 406 -6.28 12.89 36.70
C GLU A 406 -5.09 12.09 36.19
N GLU A 407 -4.63 11.09 36.95
CA GLU A 407 -3.53 10.22 36.56
C GLU A 407 -3.89 9.39 35.31
N GLU A 408 -5.11 8.86 35.24
CA GLU A 408 -5.60 8.15 34.06
C GLU A 408 -5.65 9.05 32.81
N ILE A 409 -6.11 10.30 32.96
CA ILE A 409 -6.12 11.29 31.88
C ILE A 409 -4.68 11.57 31.41
N HIS A 410 -3.75 11.76 32.33
CA HIS A 410 -2.34 11.96 32.01
C HIS A 410 -1.73 10.74 31.32
N GLN A 411 -2.04 9.53 31.77
CA GLN A 411 -1.57 8.29 31.16
C GLN A 411 -2.10 8.12 29.74
N ARG A 412 -3.38 8.42 29.51
CA ARG A 412 -4.00 8.40 28.17
C ARG A 412 -3.35 9.44 27.24
N LYS A 413 -3.05 10.64 27.72
CA LYS A 413 -2.32 11.67 26.96
C LYS A 413 -0.91 11.20 26.57
N ARG A 414 -0.15 10.65 27.53
CA ARG A 414 1.20 10.10 27.27
C ARG A 414 1.16 8.99 26.22
N LYS A 415 0.18 8.09 26.32
CA LYS A 415 0.01 6.99 25.36
C LYS A 415 -0.27 7.50 23.94
N ARG A 416 -1.14 8.49 23.77
CA ARG A 416 -1.44 9.10 22.46
C ARG A 416 -0.20 9.72 21.81
N VAL A 417 0.60 10.43 22.60
CA VAL A 417 1.85 11.05 22.12
C VAL A 417 2.85 9.98 21.66
N GLU A 418 3.02 8.91 22.44
CA GLU A 418 3.92 7.81 22.07
C GLU A 418 3.42 7.05 20.83
N ASP A 419 2.11 6.81 20.70
CA ASP A 419 1.51 6.19 19.51
C ASP A 419 1.76 7.04 18.25
N GLN A 420 1.60 8.37 18.35
CA GLN A 420 1.89 9.31 17.26
C GLN A 420 3.38 9.29 16.89
N ARG A 421 4.26 9.30 17.89
CA ARG A 421 5.71 9.20 17.71
C ARG A 421 6.10 7.92 16.96
N GLN A 422 5.52 6.78 17.34
CA GLN A 422 5.76 5.50 16.66
C GLN A 422 5.25 5.49 15.23
N LYS A 423 4.09 6.12 14.96
CA LYS A 423 3.54 6.25 13.60
C LYS A 423 4.48 7.04 12.68
N ILE A 424 4.98 8.18 13.14
CA ILE A 424 5.92 9.02 12.38
C ILE A 424 7.23 8.27 12.12
N LYS A 425 7.81 7.62 13.14
CA LYS A 425 9.02 6.78 12.98
C LYS A 425 8.83 5.68 11.93
N LYS A 426 7.67 5.01 11.90
CA LYS A 426 7.35 4.00 10.89
C LYS A 426 7.29 4.59 9.48
N MET A 427 6.67 5.76 9.31
CA MET A 427 6.61 6.45 8.01
C MET A 427 8.01 6.86 7.52
N ILE A 428 8.83 7.45 8.38
CA ILE A 428 10.23 7.79 8.06
C ILE A 428 11.01 6.55 7.61
N SER A 429 10.87 5.43 8.33
CA SER A 429 11.52 4.16 7.98
C SER A 429 11.11 3.62 6.61
N VAL A 430 9.82 3.72 6.25
CA VAL A 430 9.33 3.32 4.92
C VAL A 430 9.96 4.19 3.82
N TYR A 431 9.95 5.51 3.99
CA TYR A 431 10.51 6.43 3.00
C TYR A 431 12.04 6.32 2.88
N LYS A 432 12.77 6.12 3.98
CA LYS A 432 14.22 5.88 3.93
C LYS A 432 14.56 4.62 3.14
N ARG A 433 13.86 3.50 3.40
CA ARG A 433 14.04 2.27 2.62
C ARG A 433 13.75 2.44 1.13
N PHE A 434 12.80 3.29 0.77
CA PHE A 434 12.56 3.64 -0.64
C PHE A 434 13.75 4.40 -1.22
N LEU A 435 14.23 5.43 -0.52
CA LEU A 435 15.38 6.24 -0.95
C LEU A 435 16.69 5.44 -1.02
N ASP A 436 16.89 4.47 -0.14
CA ASP A 436 18.11 3.63 -0.12
C ASP A 436 18.21 2.72 -1.35
N LYS A 437 17.07 2.34 -1.94
CA LYS A 437 17.02 1.57 -3.20
C LYS A 437 17.27 2.42 -4.44
N GLN A 438 17.21 3.74 -4.31
CA GLN A 438 17.31 4.65 -5.45
C GLN A 438 18.76 4.89 -5.84
N LYS A 439 19.05 4.71 -7.12
CA LYS A 439 20.35 5.09 -7.68
C LYS A 439 20.37 6.60 -7.89
N PHE A 440 21.27 7.30 -7.21
CA PHE A 440 21.56 8.71 -7.49
C PHE A 440 22.77 8.82 -8.39
N ARG A 441 22.64 9.54 -9.51
CA ARG A 441 23.83 10.00 -10.23
C ARG A 441 24.53 11.00 -9.34
N ARG A 442 25.82 10.79 -9.09
CA ARG A 442 26.66 11.83 -8.49
C ARG A 442 26.62 13.04 -9.44
N HIS A 443 26.42 14.24 -8.90
CA HIS A 443 26.69 15.46 -9.64
C HIS A 443 28.09 15.35 -10.27
N TYR A 444 28.27 15.90 -11.48
CA TYR A 444 29.60 15.96 -12.08
C TYR A 444 30.49 16.74 -11.10
N GLY A 445 31.27 16.03 -10.29
CA GLY A 445 32.48 16.63 -9.74
C GLY A 445 33.37 16.94 -10.94
N SER A 446 33.95 18.14 -10.97
CA SER A 446 34.85 18.64 -12.02
C SER A 446 35.82 17.56 -12.50
N ARG A 447 35.45 16.79 -13.52
CA ARG A 447 36.33 15.80 -14.13
C ARG A 447 37.24 16.57 -15.06
N GLY A 448 38.50 16.72 -14.65
CA GLY A 448 39.52 17.38 -15.44
C GLY A 448 39.60 16.77 -16.85
N ASN A 449 39.39 17.62 -17.85
CA ASN A 449 39.88 17.49 -19.23
C ASN A 449 39.27 16.43 -20.16
N GLU A 450 38.24 15.67 -19.78
CA GLU A 450 37.48 14.87 -20.77
C GLU A 450 36.57 15.77 -21.62
N ARG A 451 36.53 15.53 -22.95
CA ARG A 451 35.73 16.29 -23.93
C ARG A 451 34.31 16.44 -23.39
N GLY A 452 33.95 17.65 -23.05
CA GLY A 452 32.86 17.85 -22.11
C GLY A 452 31.49 17.48 -22.64
N VAL A 453 30.67 16.85 -21.80
CA VAL A 453 29.26 16.65 -22.11
C VAL A 453 28.55 17.98 -21.93
N LYS A 454 27.94 18.49 -23.00
CA LYS A 454 27.08 19.68 -22.97
C LYS A 454 25.70 19.29 -22.48
N CYS A 455 25.16 19.99 -21.48
CA CYS A 455 23.77 19.85 -21.09
C CYS A 455 22.86 20.26 -22.27
N VAL A 456 21.92 19.41 -22.67
CA VAL A 456 21.06 19.70 -23.84
C VAL A 456 20.00 20.77 -23.57
N PHE A 457 19.81 21.14 -22.30
CA PHE A 457 18.78 22.09 -21.89
C PHE A 457 19.34 23.50 -21.73
N CYS A 458 20.37 23.70 -20.89
CA CYS A 458 20.98 25.03 -20.68
C CYS A 458 22.24 25.27 -21.52
N GLY A 459 22.84 24.22 -22.09
CA GLY A 459 24.05 24.33 -22.89
C GLY A 459 25.36 24.52 -22.11
N VAL A 460 25.33 24.50 -20.78
CA VAL A 460 26.55 24.51 -19.95
C VAL A 460 27.33 23.20 -20.13
N HIS A 461 28.66 23.28 -20.21
CA HIS A 461 29.53 22.12 -20.39
C HIS A 461 30.07 21.63 -19.05
N ASN A 462 30.09 20.31 -18.83
CA ASN A 462 30.77 19.62 -17.71
C ASN A 462 30.36 20.02 -16.28
N ASP A 463 29.37 20.87 -16.10
CA ASP A 463 28.86 21.25 -14.78
C ASP A 463 27.84 20.23 -14.24
N HIS A 464 26.93 19.76 -15.11
CA HIS A 464 25.89 18.81 -14.75
C HIS A 464 25.44 17.96 -15.94
N TYR A 465 24.88 16.80 -15.63
CA TYR A 465 24.18 15.99 -16.64
C TYR A 465 22.83 16.63 -16.98
N SER A 466 22.35 16.39 -18.20
CA SER A 466 21.02 16.86 -18.63
C SER A 466 19.88 16.41 -17.71
N ASP A 467 20.01 15.27 -17.01
CA ASP A 467 19.01 14.81 -16.05
C ASP A 467 18.99 15.58 -14.71
N GLY A 468 20.03 16.38 -14.44
CA GLY A 468 20.18 17.23 -13.25
C GLY A 468 20.30 18.73 -13.58
N CYS A 469 19.75 19.20 -14.70
CA CYS A 469 19.82 20.61 -15.09
C CYS A 469 19.15 21.55 -14.07
N PRO A 470 19.87 22.55 -13.51
CA PRO A 470 19.31 23.46 -12.51
C PRO A 470 18.30 24.46 -13.10
N GLU A 471 18.43 24.81 -14.38
CA GLU A 471 17.50 25.73 -15.07
C GLU A 471 16.19 25.04 -15.50
N VAL A 472 16.25 23.72 -15.72
CA VAL A 472 15.13 22.91 -16.22
C VAL A 472 14.98 21.66 -15.34
N ARG A 473 14.51 21.88 -14.11
CA ARG A 473 14.41 20.82 -13.09
C ARG A 473 13.29 19.81 -13.38
N SER A 474 12.13 20.28 -13.81
CA SER A 474 10.95 19.43 -14.06
C SER A 474 11.11 18.56 -15.31
N ALA A 475 10.78 17.27 -15.19
CA ALA A 475 10.77 16.29 -16.27
C ALA A 475 9.78 16.66 -17.36
N GLU A 476 8.65 17.24 -16.98
CA GLU A 476 7.66 17.76 -17.91
C GLU A 476 8.24 18.91 -18.73
N LYS A 477 8.84 19.92 -18.06
CA LYS A 477 9.51 21.04 -18.76
C LYS A 477 10.63 20.55 -19.69
N ARG A 478 11.41 19.56 -19.25
CA ARG A 478 12.45 18.90 -20.07
C ARG A 478 11.85 18.23 -21.31
N ARG A 479 10.74 17.49 -21.18
CA ARG A 479 10.05 16.86 -22.31
C ARG A 479 9.49 17.90 -23.29
N SER A 480 8.89 18.98 -22.79
CA SER A 480 8.37 20.06 -23.62
C SER A 480 9.47 20.76 -24.41
N LEU A 481 10.61 21.07 -23.79
CA LEU A 481 11.79 21.63 -24.47
C LEU A 481 12.41 20.65 -25.47
N ALA A 482 12.43 19.36 -25.15
CA ALA A 482 12.91 18.36 -26.08
C ALA A 482 12.00 18.26 -27.31
N ALA A 483 10.69 18.31 -27.14
CA ALA A 483 9.73 18.33 -28.24
C ALA A 483 9.91 19.59 -29.12
N SER A 484 10.01 20.78 -28.51
CA SER A 484 10.19 22.04 -29.26
C SER A 484 11.49 22.08 -30.03
N ASN A 485 12.58 21.54 -29.46
CA ASN A 485 13.92 21.55 -30.06
C ASN A 485 14.20 20.32 -30.93
N LYS A 486 13.18 19.48 -31.21
CA LYS A 486 13.32 18.25 -31.99
C LYS A 486 14.43 17.35 -31.42
N ILE A 487 14.40 17.10 -30.12
CA ILE A 487 15.34 16.22 -29.39
C ILE A 487 14.63 14.89 -29.12
N CYS A 488 15.30 13.78 -29.43
CA CYS A 488 14.75 12.45 -29.22
C CYS A 488 14.62 12.14 -27.72
N LEU A 489 13.42 11.74 -27.27
CA LEU A 489 13.16 11.38 -25.87
C LEU A 489 13.90 10.10 -25.41
N LYS A 490 14.44 9.31 -26.34
CA LYS A 490 15.13 8.05 -26.05
C LYS A 490 16.65 8.20 -26.01
N CYS A 491 17.24 8.95 -26.94
CA CYS A 491 18.69 9.05 -27.09
C CYS A 491 19.27 10.45 -26.86
N LEU A 492 18.43 11.45 -26.61
CA LEU A 492 18.83 12.85 -26.38
C LEU A 492 19.56 13.55 -27.56
N HIS A 493 19.62 12.91 -28.73
CA HIS A 493 20.14 13.54 -29.96
C HIS A 493 19.07 14.35 -30.67
N SER A 494 19.46 15.43 -31.35
CA SER A 494 18.58 16.18 -32.24
C SER A 494 18.14 15.26 -33.40
N THR A 495 16.84 15.16 -33.64
CA THR A 495 16.19 14.15 -34.49
C THR A 495 16.37 14.36 -36.00
N ASN A 496 17.50 14.90 -36.44
CA ASN A 496 17.80 15.04 -37.88
C ASN A 496 18.28 13.72 -38.51
N GLY A 497 18.04 12.55 -37.90
CA GLY A 497 18.56 11.28 -38.42
C GLY A 497 17.68 10.06 -38.12
N PRO A 498 17.59 9.08 -39.05
CA PRO A 498 16.81 7.84 -38.94
C PRO A 498 17.37 6.81 -37.94
N HIS A 499 18.30 7.18 -37.06
CA HIS A 499 19.09 6.24 -36.27
C HIS A 499 19.10 6.57 -34.77
N CYS A 500 17.96 6.40 -34.11
CA CYS A 500 17.97 6.15 -32.67
C CYS A 500 18.48 4.73 -32.42
N GLN A 501 19.80 4.51 -32.50
CA GLN A 501 20.42 3.19 -32.25
C GLN A 501 20.28 2.73 -30.79
N SER A 502 20.01 3.65 -29.87
CA SER A 502 19.80 3.40 -28.43
C SER A 502 18.41 2.83 -28.12
N LYS A 503 17.91 1.84 -28.87
CA LYS A 503 16.52 1.37 -28.72
C LYS A 503 16.21 0.67 -27.39
N HIS A 504 17.21 0.22 -26.62
CA HIS A 504 16.97 -0.64 -25.44
C HIS A 504 17.83 -0.35 -24.19
N ARG A 505 18.38 0.86 -24.03
CA ARG A 505 19.08 1.15 -22.77
C ARG A 505 18.04 1.41 -21.67
N PRO A 506 18.05 0.65 -20.55
CA PRO A 506 17.15 0.91 -19.44
C PRO A 506 17.46 2.27 -18.82
N CYS A 507 16.42 2.96 -18.35
CA CYS A 507 16.60 4.20 -17.61
C CYS A 507 17.36 3.93 -16.31
N PHE A 508 18.45 4.69 -16.09
CA PHE A 508 19.30 4.58 -14.90
C PHE A 508 18.52 4.64 -13.57
N TYR A 509 17.46 5.44 -13.52
CA TYR A 509 16.64 5.62 -12.31
C TYR A 509 15.57 4.53 -12.15
N CYS A 510 15.06 3.98 -13.26
CA CYS A 510 14.01 2.96 -13.22
C CYS A 510 14.56 1.53 -13.20
N GLU A 511 15.81 1.32 -13.63
CA GLU A 511 16.49 0.02 -13.62
C GLU A 511 16.37 -0.74 -12.28
N PRO A 512 16.48 -0.11 -11.09
CA PRO A 512 16.31 -0.81 -9.81
C PRO A 512 14.91 -1.37 -9.55
N PHE A 513 13.89 -0.88 -10.25
CA PHE A 513 12.49 -1.22 -9.99
C PHE A 513 11.97 -2.35 -10.88
N ASN A 514 12.73 -2.78 -11.90
CA ASN A 514 12.28 -3.73 -12.93
C ASN A 514 10.89 -3.38 -13.49
N SER A 515 10.53 -2.08 -13.50
CA SER A 515 9.26 -1.63 -14.05
C SER A 515 9.32 -1.79 -15.57
N SER A 516 8.24 -2.24 -16.20
CA SER A 516 8.10 -2.21 -17.66
C SER A 516 8.36 -0.80 -18.24
N GLU A 517 8.10 0.25 -17.45
CA GLU A 517 8.42 1.64 -17.76
C GLU A 517 9.93 1.98 -17.78
N ALA A 518 10.80 1.07 -17.33
CA ALA A 518 12.24 1.27 -17.35
C ALA A 518 12.79 1.29 -18.78
N GLU A 519 12.07 0.66 -19.72
CA GLU A 519 12.38 0.69 -21.13
C GLU A 519 11.67 1.87 -21.80
N GLY A 520 12.40 2.58 -22.67
CA GLY A 520 11.77 3.54 -23.59
C GLY A 520 11.88 5.02 -23.24
N HIS A 521 12.61 5.41 -22.19
CA HIS A 521 12.93 6.83 -21.95
C HIS A 521 14.37 7.06 -21.52
N HIS A 522 14.94 8.19 -21.94
CA HIS A 522 16.26 8.64 -21.50
C HIS A 522 16.20 9.10 -20.02
N PRO A 523 17.25 8.88 -19.20
CA PRO A 523 17.29 9.36 -17.80
C PRO A 523 16.96 10.85 -17.63
N ALA A 524 17.28 11.67 -18.63
CA ALA A 524 16.97 13.10 -18.68
C ALA A 524 15.48 13.44 -18.71
N PHE A 525 14.60 12.47 -18.93
CA PHE A 525 13.15 12.65 -18.92
C PHE A 525 12.47 11.82 -17.84
N CYS A 526 13.23 11.16 -16.96
CA CYS A 526 12.68 10.36 -15.88
C CYS A 526 12.12 11.26 -14.78
N VAL A 527 10.95 10.90 -14.24
CA VAL A 527 10.27 11.61 -13.13
C VAL A 527 10.81 11.16 -11.77
N GLN A 528 11.47 10.00 -11.68
CA GLN A 528 11.92 9.45 -10.39
C GLN A 528 12.84 10.37 -9.58
N PRO A 529 13.79 11.14 -10.17
CA PRO A 529 14.58 12.09 -9.40
C PRO A 529 13.73 13.12 -8.63
N GLU A 530 12.69 13.66 -9.25
CA GLU A 530 11.76 14.62 -8.64
C GLU A 530 10.90 13.96 -7.56
N HIS A 531 10.43 12.74 -7.82
CA HIS A 531 9.69 11.95 -6.84
C HIS A 531 10.55 11.65 -5.60
N CYS A 532 11.82 11.30 -5.79
CA CYS A 532 12.78 11.11 -4.70
C CYS A 532 13.02 12.41 -3.93
N GLU A 533 13.14 13.56 -4.60
CA GLU A 533 13.26 14.86 -3.93
C GLU A 533 12.02 15.18 -3.08
N SER A 534 10.82 14.92 -3.60
CA SER A 534 9.56 15.06 -2.86
C SER A 534 9.52 14.18 -1.60
N ILE A 535 9.94 12.91 -1.73
CA ILE A 535 10.03 11.99 -0.58
C ILE A 535 11.06 12.47 0.46
N ARG A 536 12.21 13.00 0.04
CA ARG A 536 13.20 13.58 0.98
C ARG A 536 12.62 14.74 1.76
N LYS A 537 11.91 15.66 1.10
CA LYS A 537 11.22 16.78 1.77
C LYS A 537 10.19 16.26 2.79
N LYS A 538 9.43 15.22 2.44
CA LYS A 538 8.50 14.57 3.38
C LYS A 538 9.22 13.95 4.58
N VAL A 539 10.35 13.28 4.36
CA VAL A 539 11.17 12.73 5.46
C VAL A 539 11.69 13.83 6.38
N GLN A 540 12.14 14.95 5.83
CA GLN A 540 12.60 16.10 6.63
C GLN A 540 11.46 16.71 7.46
N ALA A 541 10.28 16.89 6.86
CA ALA A 541 9.10 17.39 7.57
C ALA A 541 8.69 16.44 8.72
N LEU A 542 8.59 15.13 8.44
CA LEU A 542 8.28 14.13 9.46
C LEU A 542 9.34 14.07 10.58
N GLN A 543 10.60 14.32 10.25
CA GLN A 543 11.67 14.38 11.25
C GLN A 543 11.49 15.62 12.15
N ALA A 544 11.16 16.77 11.58
CA ALA A 544 10.86 17.97 12.35
C ALA A 544 9.64 17.76 13.27
N ASP A 545 8.59 17.10 12.79
CA ASP A 545 7.41 16.75 13.61
C ASP A 545 7.80 15.82 14.78
N LEU A 546 8.67 14.84 14.51
CA LEU A 546 9.16 13.91 15.52
C LEU A 546 9.99 14.62 16.60
N ASP A 547 10.81 15.58 16.20
CA ASP A 547 11.67 16.37 17.09
C ASP A 547 10.82 17.33 17.93
N SER A 548 9.77 17.92 17.35
CA SER A 548 8.78 18.74 18.07
C SER A 548 8.06 17.93 19.15
N ILE A 549 7.59 16.71 18.83
CA ILE A 549 6.96 15.80 19.79
C ILE A 549 7.91 15.37 20.91
N THR A 550 9.21 15.29 20.64
CA THR A 550 10.20 14.83 21.63
C THR A 550 10.65 15.95 22.58
N THR A 551 10.45 17.21 22.18
CA THR A 551 10.86 18.38 22.97
C THR A 551 9.79 18.81 23.99
N HIS A 552 8.53 18.44 23.74
CA HIS A 552 7.39 18.63 24.65
C HIS A 552 7.17 17.38 25.52
#